data_AF-A0A7J8TH46-F1
#
_entry.id   AF-A0A7J8TH46-F1
#
_cell.length_a   1.000
_cell.length_b   1.000
_cell.length_c   1.000
_cell.angle_alpha   90.00
_cell.angle_beta   90.00
_cell.angle_gamma   90.00
#
_symmetry.space_group_name_H-M   'P 1'
#
loop_
_entity.id
_entity.type
_entity.pdbx_description
1 polymer ?
#
loop_
_entity_poly.entity_id
_entity_poly.type
_entity_poly.pdbx_seq_one_letter_code
_entity_poly.pdbx_strand_id
1 'polypeptide(L)'
;MFTLLLGCWAGVGKSCLLLRFSDGSFTTSFITTIGIDFKIRTIELDGKRIKLQIWDTAGQERFRTITTAYYRGAMGILLVYDVTDESSFNNIRNWIRNIEQHASDNVNKILVGNKADMDESKRAVPTSKGQALADEYGIKFFETSAKTNLNVEEVFFSIARDIKQRLADTDSKSEVCHRRSKLTKATKQQEVQRPLKNQLAAVERTISRMR
;
A
#
# COMPACT_ATOMS: atom_id res chain seq x y z
N MET A 1 -11.29 -3.20 -4.10
CA MET A 1 -10.32 -3.60 -5.14
C MET A 1 -9.01 -2.93 -4.78
N PHE A 2 -7.90 -3.66 -4.78
CA PHE A 2 -6.59 -3.11 -4.38
C PHE A 2 -5.61 -3.16 -5.54
N THR A 3 -4.86 -2.08 -5.72
CA THR A 3 -3.85 -1.94 -6.75
C THR A 3 -2.47 -2.13 -6.15
N LEU A 4 -1.76 -3.16 -6.60
CA LEU A 4 -0.40 -3.52 -6.18
C LEU A 4 0.57 -3.31 -7.34
N LEU A 5 1.75 -2.78 -7.01
CA LEU A 5 2.83 -2.60 -7.97
C LEU A 5 4.05 -3.42 -7.55
N LEU A 6 4.60 -4.19 -8.49
CA LEU A 6 5.90 -4.85 -8.33
C LEU A 6 6.98 -3.91 -8.87
N GLY A 7 7.73 -3.26 -7.98
CA GLY A 7 8.80 -2.34 -8.36
C GLY A 7 10.15 -2.92 -7.98
N CYS A 8 11.07 -3.08 -8.95
CA CYS A 8 12.51 -3.34 -8.75
C CYS A 8 13.26 -3.56 -10.07
N TRP A 9 14.57 -3.77 -9.98
CA TRP A 9 15.48 -4.04 -11.10
C TRP A 9 15.07 -5.28 -11.94
N ALA A 10 15.52 -5.36 -13.19
CA ALA A 10 15.30 -6.53 -14.05
C ALA A 10 16.01 -7.76 -13.47
N GLY A 11 15.55 -8.97 -13.79
CA GLY A 11 16.27 -10.19 -13.40
C GLY A 11 16.02 -10.73 -11.99
N VAL A 12 15.42 -9.92 -11.10
CA VAL A 12 15.14 -10.33 -9.70
C VAL A 12 14.00 -11.35 -9.55
N GLY A 13 13.20 -11.57 -10.61
CA GLY A 13 12.12 -12.57 -10.61
C GLY A 13 10.72 -12.07 -10.23
N LYS A 14 10.41 -10.78 -10.41
CA LYS A 14 9.06 -10.21 -10.20
C LYS A 14 7.97 -10.94 -10.99
N SER A 15 8.20 -11.15 -12.28
CA SER A 15 7.27 -11.87 -13.16
C SER A 15 7.11 -13.33 -12.76
N CYS A 16 8.18 -13.97 -12.25
CA CYS A 16 8.12 -15.33 -11.73
C CYS A 16 7.27 -15.41 -10.44
N LEU A 17 7.40 -14.42 -9.55
CA LEU A 17 6.54 -14.31 -8.37
C LEU A 17 5.08 -14.08 -8.76
N LEU A 18 4.82 -13.21 -9.73
CA LEU A 18 3.47 -12.96 -10.23
C LEU A 18 2.85 -14.21 -10.86
N LEU A 19 3.60 -14.91 -11.73
CA LEU A 19 3.17 -16.14 -12.38
C LEU A 19 2.89 -17.23 -11.34
N ARG A 20 3.78 -17.39 -10.36
CA ARG A 20 3.60 -18.36 -9.28
C ARG A 20 2.37 -18.06 -8.46
N PHE A 21 2.15 -16.79 -8.13
CA PHE A 21 0.97 -16.35 -7.38
C PHE A 21 -0.32 -16.49 -8.20
N SER A 22 -0.31 -16.20 -9.50
CA SER A 22 -1.54 -16.15 -10.30
C SER A 22 -1.94 -17.52 -10.82
N ASP A 23 -0.98 -18.24 -11.39
CA ASP A 23 -1.21 -19.44 -12.20
C ASP A 23 -0.63 -20.70 -11.52
N GLY A 24 -0.11 -20.58 -10.30
CA GLY A 24 0.51 -21.69 -9.55
C GLY A 24 1.74 -22.28 -10.24
N SER A 25 2.25 -21.63 -11.29
CA SER A 25 3.22 -22.18 -12.24
C SER A 25 4.56 -21.43 -12.14
N PHE A 26 5.65 -22.10 -12.51
CA PHE A 26 6.98 -21.50 -12.59
C PHE A 26 7.65 -21.93 -13.88
N THR A 27 8.34 -20.99 -14.52
CA THR A 27 9.15 -21.25 -15.69
C THR A 27 10.57 -20.74 -15.45
N THR A 28 11.56 -21.53 -15.83
CA THR A 28 12.97 -21.14 -15.83
C THR A 28 13.33 -20.31 -17.05
N SER A 29 12.47 -20.28 -18.08
CA SER A 29 12.70 -19.49 -19.28
C SER A 29 12.65 -18.00 -18.91
N PHE A 30 13.81 -17.35 -18.97
CA PHE A 30 13.91 -15.92 -18.75
C PHE A 30 13.30 -15.18 -19.93
N ILE A 31 12.00 -14.89 -19.84
CA ILE A 31 11.32 -14.00 -20.77
C ILE A 31 11.43 -12.59 -20.19
N THR A 32 12.16 -11.72 -20.86
CA THR A 32 12.20 -10.30 -20.49
C THR A 32 10.81 -9.70 -20.70
N THR A 33 10.19 -9.19 -19.63
CA THR A 33 8.93 -8.45 -19.75
C THR A 33 9.14 -7.24 -20.65
N ILE A 34 8.47 -7.21 -21.80
CA ILE A 34 8.46 -6.04 -22.68
C ILE A 34 7.33 -5.14 -22.20
N GLY A 35 7.67 -4.01 -21.59
CA GLY A 35 6.69 -3.03 -21.09
C GLY A 35 6.14 -3.35 -19.70
N ILE A 36 4.82 -3.44 -19.56
CA ILE A 36 4.11 -3.64 -18.28
C ILE A 36 3.10 -4.78 -18.46
N ASP A 37 3.14 -5.76 -17.56
CA ASP A 37 2.17 -6.83 -17.50
C ASP A 37 1.17 -6.58 -16.35
N PHE A 38 -0.08 -7.02 -16.56
CA PHE A 38 -1.19 -6.76 -15.65
C PHE A 38 -2.00 -8.02 -15.43
N LYS A 39 -2.14 -8.41 -14.16
CA LYS A 39 -2.93 -9.57 -13.74
C LYS A 39 -3.91 -9.17 -12.65
N ILE A 40 -5.09 -9.79 -12.68
CA ILE A 40 -6.10 -9.67 -11.63
C ILE A 40 -6.29 -11.03 -10.96
N ARG A 41 -6.03 -11.12 -9.66
CA ARG A 41 -6.37 -12.29 -8.84
C ARG A 41 -7.38 -11.88 -7.78
N THR A 42 -8.43 -12.68 -7.59
CA THR A 42 -9.36 -12.47 -6.47
C THR A 42 -8.93 -13.35 -5.32
N ILE A 43 -8.65 -12.74 -4.17
CA ILE A 43 -8.33 -13.45 -2.92
C ILE A 43 -9.48 -13.27 -1.92
N GLU A 44 -9.55 -14.15 -0.93
CA GLU A 44 -10.48 -14.03 0.19
C GLU A 44 -9.71 -13.66 1.46
N LEU A 45 -10.11 -12.55 2.09
CA LEU A 45 -9.48 -12.01 3.31
C LEU A 45 -10.56 -11.67 4.34
N ASP A 46 -10.59 -12.42 5.44
CA ASP A 46 -11.57 -12.35 6.53
C ASP A 46 -13.02 -12.38 6.01
N GLY A 47 -13.35 -13.38 5.18
CA GLY A 47 -14.68 -13.57 4.59
C GLY A 47 -15.07 -12.54 3.53
N LYS A 48 -14.17 -11.62 3.15
CA LYS A 48 -14.39 -10.65 2.06
C LYS A 48 -13.55 -11.02 0.84
N ARG A 49 -14.20 -11.09 -0.32
CA ARG A 49 -13.52 -11.29 -1.61
C ARG A 49 -12.95 -9.97 -2.11
N ILE A 50 -11.64 -9.93 -2.29
CA ILE A 50 -10.89 -8.74 -2.71
C ILE A 50 -10.20 -9.03 -4.03
N LYS A 51 -10.48 -8.20 -5.04
CA LYS A 51 -9.74 -8.22 -6.32
C LYS A 51 -8.41 -7.47 -6.14
N LEU A 52 -7.30 -8.19 -6.28
CA LEU A 52 -5.96 -7.65 -6.39
C LEU A 52 -5.64 -7.41 -7.87
N GLN A 53 -5.29 -6.17 -8.19
CA GLN A 53 -4.73 -5.77 -9.47
C GLN A 53 -3.23 -5.67 -9.29
N ILE A 54 -2.46 -6.55 -9.95
CA ILE A 54 -1.01 -6.59 -9.81
C ILE A 54 -0.39 -6.13 -11.11
N TRP A 55 0.40 -5.07 -11.01
CA TRP A 55 1.15 -4.47 -12.10
C TRP A 55 2.59 -4.93 -12.01
N ASP A 56 3.04 -5.76 -12.96
CA ASP A 56 4.44 -6.14 -13.12
C ASP A 56 5.11 -5.18 -14.10
N THR A 57 6.15 -4.50 -13.62
CA THR A 57 6.88 -3.52 -14.42
C THR A 57 8.15 -4.15 -14.96
N ALA A 58 8.45 -3.92 -16.25
CA ALA A 58 9.76 -4.25 -16.79
C ALA A 58 10.83 -3.53 -15.97
N GLY A 59 11.71 -4.29 -15.34
CA GLY A 59 12.77 -3.74 -14.48
C GLY A 59 13.93 -3.10 -15.25
N GLN A 60 13.77 -2.88 -16.56
CA GLN A 60 14.80 -2.22 -17.36
C GLN A 60 14.76 -0.71 -17.16
N GLU A 61 15.91 -0.16 -16.84
CA GLU A 61 16.16 1.26 -16.59
C GLU A 61 15.64 2.19 -17.70
N ARG A 62 15.57 1.70 -18.94
CA ARG A 62 15.02 2.43 -20.10
C ARG A 62 13.54 2.82 -19.97
N PHE A 63 12.79 2.20 -19.04
CA PHE A 63 11.37 2.47 -18.81
C PHE A 63 11.06 3.20 -17.49
N ARG A 64 12.08 3.70 -16.76
CA ARG A 64 11.90 4.41 -15.47
C ARG A 64 10.91 5.58 -15.56
N THR A 65 10.83 6.28 -16.68
CA THR A 65 9.89 7.40 -16.91
C THR A 65 8.44 6.93 -16.99
N ILE A 66 8.19 5.68 -17.41
CA ILE A 66 6.84 5.11 -17.49
C ILE A 66 6.35 4.72 -16.07
N THR A 67 7.25 4.27 -15.20
CA THR A 67 6.93 3.76 -13.85
C THR A 67 6.36 4.83 -12.91
N THR A 68 6.74 6.10 -13.07
CA THR A 68 6.29 7.19 -12.18
C THR A 68 4.78 7.45 -12.23
N ALA A 69 4.13 7.21 -13.38
CA ALA A 69 2.68 7.35 -13.51
C ALA A 69 1.92 6.31 -12.67
N TYR A 70 2.49 5.11 -12.48
CA TYR A 70 1.84 4.00 -11.78
C TYR A 70 1.96 4.09 -10.26
N TYR A 71 2.93 4.85 -9.74
CA TYR A 71 3.07 5.07 -8.30
C TYR A 71 1.87 5.81 -7.69
N ARG A 72 1.23 6.71 -8.43
CA ARG A 72 0.09 7.51 -7.91
C ARG A 72 -1.17 6.67 -7.68
N GLY A 73 -1.35 5.58 -8.41
CA GLY A 73 -2.52 4.70 -8.27
C GLY A 73 -2.27 3.47 -7.39
N ALA A 74 -1.03 3.24 -6.96
CA ALA A 74 -0.67 2.07 -6.18
C ALA A 74 -1.10 2.22 -4.71
N MET A 75 -1.81 1.23 -4.20
CA MET A 75 -2.19 1.15 -2.78
C MET A 75 -1.13 0.41 -1.96
N GLY A 76 -0.40 -0.50 -2.62
CA GLY A 76 0.76 -1.18 -2.06
C GLY A 76 1.85 -1.42 -3.10
N ILE A 77 3.10 -1.45 -2.64
CA ILE A 77 4.29 -1.67 -3.47
C ILE A 77 5.13 -2.78 -2.85
N LEU A 78 5.48 -3.77 -3.66
CA LEU A 78 6.44 -4.82 -3.30
C LEU A 78 7.80 -4.49 -3.92
N LEU A 79 8.80 -4.38 -3.06
CA LEU A 79 10.21 -4.13 -3.40
C LEU A 79 10.94 -5.46 -3.42
N VAL A 80 11.26 -5.97 -4.61
CA VAL A 80 11.84 -7.31 -4.79
C VAL A 80 13.32 -7.25 -5.17
N TYR A 81 14.21 -7.77 -4.32
CA TYR A 81 15.61 -7.99 -4.68
C TYR A 81 15.91 -9.49 -4.79
N ASP A 82 17.06 -9.82 -5.37
CA ASP A 82 17.56 -11.19 -5.47
C ASP A 82 18.61 -11.41 -4.37
N VAL A 83 18.43 -12.44 -3.54
CA VAL A 83 19.37 -12.75 -2.44
C VAL A 83 20.78 -13.12 -2.93
N THR A 84 20.93 -13.50 -4.20
CA THR A 84 22.22 -13.81 -4.85
C THR A 84 22.87 -12.62 -5.53
N ASP A 85 22.19 -11.48 -5.65
CA ASP A 85 22.71 -10.27 -6.30
C ASP A 85 22.68 -9.06 -5.35
N GLU A 86 23.85 -8.72 -4.81
CA GLU A 86 24.02 -7.57 -3.93
C GLU A 86 23.71 -6.22 -4.63
N SER A 87 23.91 -6.11 -5.94
CA SER A 87 23.59 -4.90 -6.69
C SER A 87 22.08 -4.63 -6.67
N SER A 88 21.28 -5.68 -6.83
CA SER A 88 19.82 -5.57 -6.74
C SER A 88 19.36 -5.06 -5.37
N PHE A 89 20.04 -5.48 -4.30
CA PHE A 89 19.76 -5.05 -2.94
C PHE A 89 20.18 -3.59 -2.68
N ASN A 90 21.37 -3.19 -3.11
CA ASN A 90 21.85 -1.81 -2.93
C ASN A 90 20.94 -0.79 -3.65
N ASN A 91 20.30 -1.19 -4.74
CA ASN A 91 19.36 -0.35 -5.46
C ASN A 91 18.04 -0.11 -4.72
N ILE A 92 17.66 -0.93 -3.72
CA ILE A 92 16.40 -0.79 -2.99
C ILE A 92 16.26 0.59 -2.35
N ARG A 93 17.34 1.15 -1.79
CA ARG A 93 17.32 2.50 -1.21
C ARG A 93 16.91 3.58 -2.21
N ASN A 94 17.39 3.47 -3.45
CA ASN A 94 17.02 4.39 -4.52
C ASN A 94 15.54 4.21 -4.91
N TRP A 95 15.05 2.97 -4.93
CA TRP A 95 13.63 2.71 -5.17
C TRP A 95 12.73 3.29 -4.08
N ILE A 96 13.09 3.12 -2.81
CA ILE A 96 12.33 3.69 -1.68
C ILE A 96 12.26 5.22 -1.81
N ARG A 97 13.39 5.89 -2.06
CA ARG A 97 13.44 7.35 -2.28
C ARG A 97 12.54 7.78 -3.45
N ASN A 98 12.56 7.05 -4.57
CA ASN A 98 11.71 7.36 -5.72
C ASN A 98 10.22 7.21 -5.38
N ILE A 99 9.86 6.18 -4.62
CA ILE A 99 8.48 5.95 -4.15
C ILE A 99 8.06 7.09 -3.24
N GLU A 100 8.89 7.50 -2.29
CA GLU A 100 8.57 8.60 -1.37
C GLU A 100 8.41 9.95 -2.09
N GLN A 101 9.10 10.16 -3.20
CA GLN A 101 8.97 11.38 -4.00
C GLN A 101 7.72 11.42 -4.90
N HIS A 102 7.21 10.27 -5.35
CA HIS A 102 6.21 10.21 -6.42
C HIS A 102 4.90 9.48 -6.06
N ALA A 103 4.93 8.59 -5.08
CA ALA A 103 3.76 7.86 -4.60
C ALA A 103 3.00 8.67 -3.54
N SER A 104 1.79 8.23 -3.22
CA SER A 104 1.05 8.81 -2.09
C SER A 104 1.69 8.40 -0.76
N ASP A 105 1.70 9.31 0.22
CA ASP A 105 2.29 9.11 1.56
C ASP A 105 1.78 7.85 2.28
N ASN A 106 0.57 7.41 1.94
CA ASN A 106 -0.11 6.29 2.57
C ASN A 106 0.10 4.95 1.86
N VAL A 107 1.04 4.83 0.91
CA VAL A 107 1.27 3.56 0.21
C VAL A 107 1.92 2.53 1.13
N ASN A 108 1.35 1.32 1.21
CA ASN A 108 1.94 0.23 1.97
C ASN A 108 3.15 -0.33 1.21
N LYS A 109 4.28 -0.56 1.90
CA LYS A 109 5.52 -1.04 1.30
C LYS A 109 5.97 -2.33 2.00
N ILE A 110 6.42 -3.32 1.24
CA ILE A 110 7.04 -4.54 1.78
C ILE A 110 8.32 -4.84 1.00
N LEU A 111 9.39 -5.17 1.73
CA LEU A 111 10.64 -5.65 1.17
C LEU A 111 10.60 -7.17 1.01
N VAL A 112 11.04 -7.65 -0.15
CA VAL A 112 11.00 -9.06 -0.53
C VAL A 112 12.37 -9.49 -1.06
N GLY A 113 13.01 -10.44 -0.38
CA GLY A 113 14.20 -11.13 -0.89
C GLY A 113 13.80 -12.39 -1.65
N ASN A 114 13.86 -12.39 -2.97
CA ASN A 114 13.50 -13.53 -3.81
C ASN A 114 14.70 -14.47 -4.04
N LYS A 115 14.41 -15.69 -4.52
CA LYS A 115 15.37 -16.78 -4.75
C LYS A 115 16.01 -17.34 -3.47
N ALA A 116 15.25 -17.32 -2.37
CA ALA A 116 15.68 -17.91 -1.10
C ALA A 116 15.91 -19.43 -1.15
N ASP A 117 15.57 -20.10 -2.26
CA ASP A 117 15.89 -21.50 -2.52
C ASP A 117 17.34 -21.75 -2.95
N MET A 118 18.13 -20.70 -3.21
CA MET A 118 19.53 -20.83 -3.58
C MET A 118 20.39 -21.29 -2.41
N ASP A 119 21.45 -22.06 -2.72
CA ASP A 119 22.43 -22.49 -1.73
C ASP A 119 23.01 -21.29 -0.96
N GLU A 120 23.22 -21.46 0.35
CA GLU A 120 23.76 -20.40 1.21
C GLU A 120 25.14 -19.90 0.75
N SER A 121 25.92 -20.75 0.07
CA SER A 121 27.21 -20.39 -0.53
C SER A 121 27.11 -19.42 -1.71
N LYS A 122 25.94 -19.32 -2.35
CA LYS A 122 25.65 -18.40 -3.45
C LYS A 122 24.91 -17.15 -2.98
N ARG A 123 24.55 -17.09 -1.71
CA ARG A 123 23.83 -15.95 -1.12
C ARG A 123 24.81 -14.79 -0.94
N ALA A 124 24.56 -13.70 -1.67
CA ALA A 124 25.32 -12.45 -1.54
C ALA A 124 24.74 -11.54 -0.45
N VAL A 125 23.44 -11.68 -0.16
CA VAL A 125 22.72 -10.87 0.82
C VAL A 125 22.19 -11.75 1.95
N PRO A 126 22.80 -11.70 3.15
CA PRO A 126 22.31 -12.46 4.29
C PRO A 126 20.95 -11.92 4.74
N THR A 127 20.09 -12.80 5.26
CA THR A 127 18.74 -12.46 5.72
C THR A 127 18.75 -11.33 6.76
N SER A 128 19.77 -11.30 7.64
CA SER A 128 19.96 -10.24 8.63
C SER A 128 20.13 -8.84 8.02
N LYS A 129 20.79 -8.74 6.87
CA LYS A 129 20.97 -7.47 6.13
C LYS A 129 19.66 -7.01 5.49
N GLY A 130 18.86 -7.95 4.99
CA GLY A 130 17.50 -7.69 4.51
C GLY A 130 16.58 -7.17 5.62
N GLN A 131 16.59 -7.85 6.77
CA GLN A 131 15.80 -7.44 7.94
C GLN A 131 16.24 -6.07 8.46
N ALA A 132 17.55 -5.82 8.60
CA ALA A 132 18.05 -4.53 9.08
C ALA A 132 17.64 -3.36 8.18
N LEU A 133 17.62 -3.56 6.85
CA LEU A 133 17.14 -2.53 5.91
C LEU A 133 15.62 -2.31 6.07
N ALA A 134 14.86 -3.37 6.28
CA ALA A 134 13.43 -3.25 6.49
C ALA A 134 13.09 -2.51 7.78
N ASP A 135 13.84 -2.79 8.86
CA ASP A 135 13.74 -2.09 10.14
C ASP A 135 14.14 -0.61 10.01
N GLU A 136 15.18 -0.30 9.23
CA GLU A 136 15.64 1.08 8.92
C GLU A 136 14.50 1.93 8.33
N TYR A 137 13.69 1.36 7.45
CA TYR A 137 12.57 2.05 6.79
C TYR A 137 11.20 1.77 7.44
N GLY A 138 11.14 0.98 8.51
CA GLY A 138 9.88 0.60 9.17
C GLY A 138 8.91 -0.17 8.26
N ILE A 139 9.43 -1.00 7.35
CA ILE A 139 8.64 -1.82 6.43
C ILE A 139 8.76 -3.30 6.78
N LYS A 140 7.81 -4.13 6.36
CA LYS A 140 7.89 -5.59 6.57
C LYS A 140 8.89 -6.22 5.61
N PHE A 141 9.51 -7.31 6.05
CA PHE A 141 10.44 -8.11 5.25
C PHE A 141 9.98 -9.56 5.11
N PHE A 142 10.13 -10.12 3.92
CA PHE A 142 9.91 -11.53 3.65
C PHE A 142 10.97 -12.07 2.70
N GLU A 143 11.45 -13.29 2.97
CA GLU A 143 12.17 -14.08 1.98
C GLU A 143 11.20 -14.97 1.22
N THR A 144 11.30 -14.96 -0.11
CA THR A 144 10.41 -15.71 -1.01
C THR A 144 11.21 -16.56 -1.99
N SER A 145 10.57 -17.61 -2.49
CA SER A 145 11.06 -18.34 -3.66
C SER A 145 9.91 -18.60 -4.61
N ALA A 146 9.98 -17.98 -5.79
CA ALA A 146 9.07 -18.31 -6.89
C ALA A 146 9.21 -19.79 -7.34
N LYS A 147 10.40 -20.40 -7.14
CA LYS A 147 10.66 -21.78 -7.54
C LYS A 147 9.97 -22.78 -6.61
N THR A 148 10.16 -22.65 -5.29
CA THR A 148 9.59 -23.57 -4.29
C THR A 148 8.22 -23.14 -3.76
N ASN A 149 7.73 -21.98 -4.18
CA ASN A 149 6.52 -21.34 -3.67
C ASN A 149 6.62 -20.90 -2.19
N LEU A 150 7.84 -20.74 -1.67
CA LEU A 150 8.07 -20.28 -0.30
C LEU A 150 7.61 -18.83 -0.14
N ASN A 151 6.71 -18.58 0.83
CA ASN A 151 6.17 -17.27 1.23
C ASN A 151 5.57 -16.41 0.10
N VAL A 152 5.38 -16.95 -1.11
CA VAL A 152 4.86 -16.19 -2.24
C VAL A 152 3.46 -15.70 -1.93
N GLU A 153 2.56 -16.59 -1.52
CA GLU A 153 1.20 -16.19 -1.14
C GLU A 153 1.22 -15.26 0.07
N GLU A 154 1.94 -15.60 1.14
CA GLU A 154 1.94 -14.82 2.38
C GLU A 154 2.32 -13.35 2.17
N VAL A 155 3.26 -13.05 1.27
CA VAL A 155 3.61 -11.66 0.92
C VAL A 155 2.42 -10.90 0.34
N PHE A 156 1.71 -11.48 -0.64
CA PHE A 156 0.57 -10.84 -1.27
C PHE A 156 -0.64 -10.74 -0.32
N PHE A 157 -0.85 -11.73 0.54
CA PHE A 157 -1.89 -11.68 1.56
C PHE A 157 -1.56 -10.65 2.65
N SER A 158 -0.30 -10.56 3.10
CA SER A 158 0.14 -9.59 4.10
C SER A 158 -0.06 -8.16 3.61
N ILE A 159 0.39 -7.83 2.38
CA ILE A 159 0.21 -6.46 1.88
C ILE A 159 -1.27 -6.12 1.68
N ALA A 160 -2.09 -7.07 1.24
CA ALA A 160 -3.53 -6.86 1.10
C ALA A 160 -4.23 -6.66 2.45
N ARG A 161 -3.79 -7.38 3.49
CA ARG A 161 -4.26 -7.19 4.87
C ARG A 161 -3.89 -5.80 5.39
N ASP A 162 -2.67 -5.35 5.16
CA ASP A 162 -2.19 -4.02 5.59
C ASP A 162 -2.95 -2.89 4.90
N ILE A 163 -3.21 -3.02 3.60
CA ILE A 163 -4.04 -2.06 2.84
C ILE A 163 -5.47 -2.04 3.40
N LYS A 164 -6.06 -3.22 3.66
CA LYS A 164 -7.41 -3.33 4.22
C LYS A 164 -7.51 -2.65 5.58
N GLN A 165 -6.55 -2.88 6.47
CA GLN A 165 -6.50 -2.27 7.79
C GLN A 165 -6.37 -0.74 7.70
N ARG A 166 -5.46 -0.25 6.85
CA ARG A 166 -5.30 1.19 6.62
C ARG A 166 -6.57 1.86 6.12
N LEU A 167 -7.31 1.23 5.21
CA LEU A 167 -8.58 1.76 4.74
C LEU A 167 -9.63 1.80 5.86
N ALA A 168 -9.72 0.76 6.69
CA ALA A 168 -10.63 0.73 7.84
C ALA A 168 -10.33 1.84 8.86
N ASP A 169 -9.04 2.11 9.11
CA ASP A 169 -8.61 3.19 10.02
C ASP A 169 -8.91 4.58 9.46
N THR A 170 -8.80 4.74 8.14
CA THR A 170 -9.10 6.01 7.45
C THR A 170 -10.60 6.31 7.50
N ASP A 171 -11.44 5.30 7.26
CA ASP A 171 -12.90 5.42 7.34
C ASP A 171 -13.33 5.78 8.77
N SER A 172 -12.77 5.11 9.78
CA SER A 172 -13.06 5.37 11.20
C SER A 172 -12.70 6.80 11.64
N LYS A 173 -11.58 7.36 11.16
CA LYS A 173 -11.18 8.75 11.44
C LYS A 173 -12.08 9.77 10.73
N SER A 174 -12.57 9.45 9.54
CA SER A 174 -13.46 10.32 8.77
C SER A 174 -14.84 10.47 9.44
N GLU A 175 -15.35 9.41 10.07
CA GLU A 175 -16.62 9.42 10.82
C GLU A 175 -16.52 10.21 12.13
N VAL A 176 -15.39 10.11 12.85
CA VAL A 176 -15.14 10.88 14.08
C VAL A 176 -15.03 12.38 13.77
N CYS A 177 -14.38 12.75 12.65
CA CYS A 177 -14.31 14.13 12.17
C CYS A 177 -15.69 14.66 11.75
N HIS A 178 -16.49 13.85 11.05
CA HIS A 178 -17.87 14.21 10.66
C HIS A 178 -18.83 14.32 11.86
N ARG A 179 -18.68 13.50 12.90
CA ARG A 179 -19.46 13.64 14.15
C ARG A 179 -19.07 14.89 14.93
N ARG A 180 -17.77 15.21 15.03
CA ARG A 180 -17.29 16.45 15.69
C ARG A 180 -17.75 17.73 14.96
N SER A 181 -17.78 17.72 13.63
CA SER A 181 -18.26 18.87 12.84
C SER A 181 -19.79 19.04 12.91
N LYS A 182 -20.56 17.95 13.02
CA LYS A 182 -22.01 18.00 13.29
C LYS A 182 -22.33 18.48 14.70
N LEU A 183 -21.58 18.03 15.71
CA LEU A 183 -21.80 18.44 17.10
C LEU A 183 -21.49 19.94 17.29
N THR A 184 -20.39 20.44 16.73
CA THR A 184 -20.02 21.88 16.81
C THR A 184 -20.96 22.80 16.03
N LYS A 185 -21.54 22.35 14.91
CA LYS A 185 -22.59 23.10 14.20
C LYS A 185 -23.91 23.13 14.97
N ALA A 186 -24.28 22.04 15.65
CA ALA A 186 -25.49 21.99 16.48
C ALA A 186 -25.39 22.91 17.72
N THR A 187 -24.21 23.00 18.35
CA THR A 187 -24.01 23.90 19.51
C THR A 187 -24.02 25.38 19.10
N LYS A 188 -23.38 25.75 17.98
CA LYS A 188 -23.40 27.14 17.48
C LYS A 188 -24.78 27.61 17.04
N GLN A 189 -25.63 26.76 16.46
CA GLN A 189 -26.99 27.15 16.06
C GLN A 189 -27.92 27.39 17.26
N GLN A 190 -27.72 26.70 18.40
CA GLN A 190 -28.48 26.95 19.63
C GLN A 190 -28.02 28.18 20.41
N GLU A 191 -26.73 28.56 20.34
CA GLU A 191 -26.22 29.78 21.00
C GLU A 191 -26.64 31.07 20.30
N VAL A 192 -26.79 31.08 18.97
CA VAL A 192 -27.20 32.30 18.22
C VAL A 192 -28.71 32.60 18.35
N GLN A 193 -29.55 31.60 18.62
CA GLN A 193 -31.01 31.80 18.72
C GLN A 193 -31.51 32.19 20.13
N ARG A 194 -30.69 32.02 21.17
CA ARG A 194 -31.06 32.35 22.56
C ARG A 194 -31.23 33.87 22.81
N PRO A 195 -30.39 34.77 22.28
CA PRO A 195 -30.57 36.21 22.49
C PRO A 195 -31.82 36.78 21.81
N LEU A 196 -32.12 36.36 20.57
CA LEU A 196 -33.27 36.89 19.81
C LEU A 196 -34.62 36.47 20.42
N LYS A 197 -34.76 35.23 20.89
CA LYS A 197 -35.99 34.78 21.57
C LYS A 197 -36.23 35.50 22.90
N ASN A 198 -35.16 35.80 23.64
CA ASN A 198 -35.27 36.53 24.89
C ASN A 198 -35.64 38.02 24.69
N GLN A 199 -35.19 38.63 23.59
CA GLN A 199 -35.58 40.01 23.25
C GLN A 199 -37.03 40.13 22.79
N LEU A 200 -37.55 39.20 21.97
CA LEU A 200 -38.98 39.20 21.62
C LEU A 200 -39.89 39.02 22.84
N ALA A 201 -39.54 38.09 23.75
CA ALA A 201 -40.32 37.84 24.96
C ALA A 201 -40.34 39.04 25.94
N ALA A 202 -39.32 39.89 25.93
CA ALA A 202 -39.27 41.11 26.73
C ALA A 202 -40.17 42.23 26.15
N VAL A 203 -40.25 42.32 24.82
CA VAL A 203 -41.12 43.29 24.12
C VAL A 203 -42.59 42.94 24.31
N GLU A 204 -42.96 41.66 24.18
CA GLU A 204 -44.35 41.19 24.34
C GLU A 204 -44.90 41.43 25.77
N ARG A 205 -44.06 41.24 26.80
CA ARG A 205 -44.46 41.53 28.20
C ARG A 205 -44.66 43.01 28.48
N THR A 206 -43.99 43.88 27.74
CA THR A 206 -44.12 45.33 27.87
C THR A 206 -45.41 45.82 27.21
N ILE A 207 -45.74 45.26 26.04
CA ILE A 207 -46.98 45.57 25.31
C ILE A 207 -48.22 45.09 26.10
N SER A 208 -48.14 43.93 26.76
CA SER A 208 -49.25 43.40 27.58
C SER A 208 -49.54 44.20 28.86
N ARG A 209 -48.63 45.08 29.31
CA ARG A 209 -48.82 45.94 30.49
C ARG A 209 -49.36 47.34 30.15
N MET A 210 -49.42 47.68 28.87
CA MET A 210 -49.94 48.96 28.37
C MET A 210 -51.37 48.87 27.80
N ARG A 211 -52.03 47.72 27.96
CA ARG A 211 -53.47 47.53 27.77
C ARG A 211 -54.09 47.22 29.12
#